data_AF-A0A358B1Q2-F1
#
_entry.id   AF-A0A358B1Q2-F1
#
_cell.length_a   1.000
_cell.length_b   1.000
_cell.length_c   1.000
_cell.angle_alpha   90.00
_cell.angle_beta   90.00
_cell.angle_gamma   90.00
#
_symmetry.space_group_name_H-M   'P 1'
#
loop_
_entity.id
_entity.type
_entity.pdbx_description
1 polymer ?
#
loop_
_entity_poly.entity_id
_entity_poly.type
_entity_poly.pdbx_seq_one_letter_code
_entity_poly.pdbx_strand_id
1 'polypeptide(L)'
;DVDHGMDRIGLGRRIAAVRQGLAALSPADFDGAETRIIRHRAGFAELEQSGADFLHLFGMPNFMFHAAMAFAVLRREGLEIGKADFDGLHDYPHGFRF
;
A
#
# COMPACT_ATOMS: atom_id res chain seq x y z
N ASP A 1 -21.44 4.69 -2.47
CA ASP A 1 -20.65 4.10 -1.39
C ASP A 1 -21.20 2.71 -1.12
N VAL A 2 -20.58 1.67 -1.67
CA VAL A 2 -21.03 0.30 -1.43
C VAL A 2 -20.16 -0.17 -0.28
N ASP A 3 -20.71 -0.32 0.92
CA ASP A 3 -19.96 -0.92 2.03
C ASP A 3 -19.52 -2.32 1.59
N HIS A 4 -18.21 -2.47 1.40
CA HIS A 4 -17.66 -3.76 0.97
C HIS A 4 -17.64 -4.76 2.13
N GLY A 5 -17.85 -4.33 3.39
CA GLY A 5 -17.60 -5.17 4.56
C GLY A 5 -16.10 -5.29 4.85
N MET A 6 -15.76 -5.63 6.09
CA MET A 6 -14.38 -5.89 6.53
C MET A 6 -14.04 -7.39 6.52
N ASP A 7 -14.90 -8.21 5.92
CA ASP A 7 -14.66 -9.64 5.71
C ASP A 7 -13.73 -9.89 4.50
N ARG A 8 -13.37 -11.16 4.27
CA ARG A 8 -12.48 -11.55 3.17
C ARG A 8 -13.01 -11.11 1.79
N ILE A 9 -14.32 -11.21 1.55
CA ILE A 9 -14.92 -10.85 0.27
C ILE A 9 -14.84 -9.33 0.09
N GLY A 10 -15.12 -8.59 1.17
CA GLY A 10 -15.04 -7.14 1.21
C GLY A 10 -13.66 -6.59 0.97
N LEU A 11 -12.66 -7.11 1.68
CA LEU A 11 -11.26 -6.76 1.46
C LEU A 11 -10.82 -7.09 0.03
N GLY A 12 -11.22 -8.26 -0.50
CA GLY A 12 -10.95 -8.63 -1.89
C GLY A 12 -11.53 -7.63 -2.90
N ARG A 13 -12.78 -7.19 -2.69
CA ARG A 13 -13.41 -6.16 -3.53
C ARG A 13 -12.69 -4.81 -3.43
N ARG A 14 -12.29 -4.39 -2.22
CA ARG A 14 -11.56 -3.12 -2.01
C ARG A 14 -10.23 -3.12 -2.77
N ILE A 15 -9.48 -4.22 -2.69
CA ILE A 15 -8.22 -4.38 -3.43
C ILE A 15 -8.47 -4.33 -4.94
N ALA A 16 -9.48 -5.05 -5.44
CA ALA A 16 -9.82 -5.06 -6.87
C ALA A 16 -10.21 -3.66 -7.38
N ALA A 17 -11.03 -2.92 -6.63
CA ALA A 17 -11.44 -1.56 -6.98
C ALA A 17 -10.24 -0.60 -7.05
N VAL A 18 -9.33 -0.64 -6.07
CA VAL A 18 -8.11 0.18 -6.09
C VAL A 18 -7.21 -0.18 -7.27
N ARG A 19 -7.02 -1.48 -7.54
CA ARG A 19 -6.23 -1.93 -8.71
C ARG A 19 -6.82 -1.45 -10.03
N GLN A 20 -8.15 -1.51 -10.18
CA GLN A 20 -8.83 -1.02 -11.37
C GLN A 20 -8.66 0.50 -11.52
N GLY A 21 -8.80 1.25 -10.43
CA GLY A 21 -8.59 2.71 -10.43
C GLY A 21 -7.18 3.08 -10.85
N LEU A 22 -6.16 2.41 -10.29
CA LEU A 22 -4.75 2.63 -10.66
C LEU A 22 -4.46 2.26 -12.12
N ALA A 23 -5.05 1.17 -12.63
CA ALA A 23 -4.87 0.75 -14.02
C ALA A 23 -5.52 1.70 -15.04
N ALA A 24 -6.45 2.54 -14.61
CA ALA A 24 -7.08 3.56 -15.44
C ALA A 24 -6.26 4.85 -15.54
N LEU A 25 -5.23 5.04 -14.70
CA LEU A 25 -4.36 6.20 -14.74
C LEU A 25 -3.28 6.03 -15.81
N SER A 26 -3.00 7.12 -16.51
CA SER A 26 -1.95 7.24 -17.52
C SER A 26 -0.77 8.06 -16.98
N PRO A 27 0.42 7.96 -17.57
CA PRO A 27 1.54 8.83 -17.20
C PRO A 27 1.21 10.33 -17.29
N ALA A 28 0.41 10.74 -18.27
CA ALA A 28 0.00 12.13 -18.46
C ALA A 28 -0.84 12.68 -17.30
N ASP A 29 -1.54 11.81 -16.57
CA ASP A 29 -2.28 12.21 -15.34
C ASP A 29 -1.34 12.65 -14.20
N PHE A 30 -0.04 12.38 -14.36
CA PHE A 30 1.01 12.75 -13.41
C PHE A 30 1.94 13.86 -13.91
N ASP A 31 1.66 14.48 -15.05
CA ASP A 31 2.45 15.61 -15.54
C ASP A 31 2.41 16.77 -14.53
N GLY A 32 3.57 17.17 -14.01
CA GLY A 32 3.70 18.19 -12.97
C GLY A 32 3.28 17.74 -11.56
N ALA A 33 3.00 16.45 -11.36
CA ALA A 33 2.57 15.92 -10.06
C ALA A 33 3.64 16.09 -8.99
N GLU A 34 4.92 16.06 -9.35
CA GLU A 34 6.06 16.16 -8.45
C GLU A 34 6.12 17.52 -7.73
N THR A 35 5.69 18.60 -8.39
CA THR A 35 5.70 19.97 -7.84
C THR A 35 4.35 20.41 -7.28
N ARG A 36 3.26 19.70 -7.60
CA ARG A 36 1.92 19.97 -7.06
C ARG A 36 1.93 20.00 -5.53
N ILE A 37 1.32 21.03 -4.96
CA ILE A 37 1.21 21.16 -3.51
C ILE A 37 0.06 20.30 -2.98
N ILE A 38 0.40 19.33 -2.12
CA ILE A 38 -0.52 18.45 -1.43
C ILE A 38 -0.70 18.95 0.01
N ARG A 39 -1.93 19.36 0.35
CA ARG A 39 -2.32 19.73 1.71
C ARG A 39 -3.09 18.58 2.33
N HIS A 40 -2.60 18.07 3.46
CA HIS A 40 -3.16 16.90 4.12
C HIS A 40 -2.89 16.93 5.62
N ARG A 41 -3.53 16.01 6.34
CA ARG A 41 -3.46 15.94 7.79
C ARG A 41 -2.82 14.62 8.23
N ALA A 42 -1.79 14.72 9.06
CA ALA A 42 -1.12 13.59 9.70
C ALA A 42 -1.40 13.61 11.20
N GLY A 43 -2.44 12.88 11.63
CA GLY A 43 -2.89 12.90 13.03
C GLY A 43 -3.52 14.24 13.40
N PHE A 44 -2.77 15.14 14.05
CA PHE A 44 -3.19 16.51 14.36
C PHE A 44 -2.35 17.58 13.65
N ALA A 45 -1.31 17.17 12.91
CA ALA A 45 -0.49 18.08 12.15
C ALA A 45 -1.14 18.37 10.78
N GLU A 46 -1.26 19.64 10.43
CA GLU A 46 -1.55 20.09 9.08
C GLU A 46 -0.22 20.20 8.32
N LEU A 47 -0.11 19.49 7.18
CA LEU A 47 1.09 19.43 6.38
C LEU A 47 0.81 19.96 4.97
N GLU A 48 1.81 20.66 4.44
CA GLU A 48 1.86 21.11 3.06
C GLU A 48 3.17 20.63 2.44
N GLN A 49 3.08 19.82 1.39
CA GLN A 49 4.24 19.16 0.79
C GLN A 49 4.16 19.24 -0.75
N SER A 50 5.31 19.26 -1.42
CA SER A 50 5.35 18.94 -2.85
C SER A 50 4.86 17.50 -3.08
N GLY A 51 4.41 17.17 -4.28
CA GLY A 51 3.96 15.82 -4.58
C GLY A 51 5.07 14.79 -4.43
N ALA A 52 6.32 15.16 -4.74
CA ALA A 52 7.49 14.32 -4.50
C ALA A 52 7.73 14.06 -3.01
N ASP A 53 7.70 15.10 -2.17
CA ASP A 53 7.88 14.97 -0.72
C ASP A 53 6.73 14.19 -0.09
N PHE A 54 5.49 14.46 -0.53
CA PHE A 54 4.33 13.69 -0.09
C PHE A 54 4.52 12.22 -0.41
N LEU A 55 4.87 11.86 -1.65
CA LEU A 55 5.02 10.47 -2.06
C LEU A 55 6.15 9.77 -1.28
N HIS A 56 7.35 10.35 -1.27
CA HIS A 56 8.53 9.66 -0.75
C HIS A 56 8.66 9.72 0.77
N LEU A 57 8.24 10.82 1.41
CA LEU A 57 8.43 11.02 2.85
C LEU A 57 7.17 10.68 3.67
N PHE A 58 5.99 10.66 3.05
CA PHE A 58 4.73 10.37 3.75
C PHE A 58 3.99 9.14 3.19
N GLY A 59 3.60 9.17 1.91
CA GLY A 59 2.77 8.15 1.28
C GLY A 59 3.42 6.77 1.26
N MET A 60 4.64 6.65 0.74
CA MET A 60 5.37 5.39 0.66
C MET A 60 5.69 4.80 2.06
N PRO A 61 6.22 5.55 3.04
CA PRO A 61 6.44 5.03 4.38
C PRO A 61 5.16 4.52 5.06
N ASN A 62 4.05 5.26 4.96
CA ASN A 62 2.76 4.83 5.53
C ASN A 62 2.24 3.56 4.84
N PHE A 63 2.31 3.51 3.52
CA PHE A 63 1.90 2.32 2.76
C PHE A 63 2.69 1.08 3.19
N MET A 64 4.02 1.19 3.26
CA MET A 64 4.89 0.08 3.66
C MET A 64 4.67 -0.33 5.12
N PHE A 65 4.43 0.63 6.02
CA PHE A 65 4.09 0.32 7.42
C PHE A 65 2.84 -0.56 7.51
N HIS A 66 1.74 -0.17 6.86
CA HIS A 66 0.49 -0.94 6.91
C HIS A 66 0.61 -2.30 6.20
N ALA A 67 1.30 -2.36 5.05
CA ALA A 67 1.56 -3.63 4.38
C ALA A 67 2.36 -4.60 5.25
N ALA A 68 3.41 -4.11 5.92
CA ALA A 68 4.24 -4.91 6.83
C ALA A 68 3.44 -5.38 8.06
N MET A 69 2.53 -4.55 8.60
CA MET A 69 1.67 -4.96 9.70
C MET A 69 0.67 -6.04 9.29
N ALA A 70 0.07 -5.94 8.10
CA ALA A 70 -0.81 -6.98 7.57
C ALA A 70 -0.04 -8.30 7.38
N PHE A 71 1.15 -8.25 6.80
CA PHE A 71 2.06 -9.40 6.68
C PHE A 71 2.36 -10.03 8.04
N ALA A 72 2.75 -9.21 9.03
CA ALA A 72 3.11 -9.67 10.36
C ALA A 72 1.95 -10.36 11.08
N VAL A 73 0.73 -9.80 10.99
CA VAL A 73 -0.47 -10.42 11.58
C VAL A 73 -0.78 -11.75 10.89
N LEU A 74 -0.82 -11.80 9.56
CA LEU A 74 -1.12 -13.04 8.84
C LEU A 74 -0.10 -14.15 9.15
N ARG A 75 1.20 -13.80 9.20
CA ARG A 75 2.26 -14.74 9.56
C ARG A 75 2.12 -15.21 11.01
N ARG A 76 1.79 -14.29 11.94
CA ARG A 76 1.54 -14.62 13.36
C ARG A 76 0.37 -15.59 13.53
N GLU A 77 -0.69 -15.44 12.73
CA GLU A 77 -1.86 -16.33 12.74
C GLU A 77 -1.62 -17.67 12.00
N GLY A 78 -0.38 -17.97 11.60
CA GLY A 78 0.03 -19.27 11.08
C GLY A 78 -0.05 -19.40 9.56
N LEU A 79 -0.30 -18.31 8.82
CA LEU A 79 -0.19 -18.34 7.36
C LEU A 79 1.27 -18.53 6.94
N GLU A 80 1.53 -19.51 6.08
CA GLU A 80 2.88 -19.82 5.59
C GLU A 80 3.33 -18.82 4.51
N ILE A 81 3.55 -17.56 4.92
CA ILE A 81 4.09 -16.47 4.08
C ILE A 81 5.47 -16.03 4.56
N GLY A 82 6.38 -15.75 3.64
CA GLY A 82 7.75 -15.29 3.88
C GLY A 82 8.06 -13.97 3.17
N LYS A 83 9.33 -13.55 3.24
CA LYS A 83 9.75 -12.27 2.63
C LYS A 83 9.53 -12.24 1.11
N ALA A 84 9.58 -13.41 0.46
CA ALA A 84 9.26 -13.58 -0.96
C ALA A 84 7.82 -13.14 -1.30
N ASP A 85 6.86 -13.41 -0.41
CA ASP A 85 5.46 -12.97 -0.59
C ASP A 85 5.28 -11.46 -0.35
N PHE A 86 6.21 -10.82 0.36
CA PHE A 86 6.14 -9.39 0.66
C PHE A 86 6.72 -8.53 -0.47
N ASP A 87 7.93 -8.86 -0.95
CA ASP A 87 8.62 -8.04 -1.96
C ASP A 87 8.77 -8.69 -3.34
N GLY A 88 8.52 -9.99 -3.48
CA GLY A 88 8.68 -10.71 -4.74
C GLY A 88 10.12 -10.78 -5.24
N LEU A 89 11.10 -10.33 -4.45
CA LEU A 89 12.52 -10.30 -4.80
C LEU A 89 13.32 -11.37 -4.04
N HIS A 90 12.87 -11.74 -2.85
CA HIS A 90 13.50 -12.83 -2.10
C HIS A 90 13.15 -14.17 -2.73
N ASP A 91 14.16 -15.03 -2.81
CA ASP A 91 14.03 -16.40 -3.27
C ASP A 91 14.57 -17.33 -2.19
N TYR A 92 13.82 -18.39 -1.89
CA TYR A 92 14.16 -19.38 -0.88
C TYR A 92 14.05 -20.79 -1.49
N PRO A 93 14.96 -21.71 -1.13
CA PRO A 93 14.84 -23.10 -1.55
C PRO A 93 13.49 -23.71 -1.15
N HIS A 94 12.97 -24.62 -1.96
CA HIS A 94 11.75 -25.36 -1.65
C HIS A 94 11.85 -26.03 -0.26
N GLY A 95 10.90 -25.73 0.62
CA GLY A 95 10.85 -26.26 1.99
C GLY A 95 11.65 -25.47 3.03
N PHE A 96 12.30 -24.36 2.66
CA PHE A 96 12.95 -23.47 3.62
C PHE A 96 11.93 -22.81 4.56
N ARG A 97 12.22 -22.80 5.86
CA ARG A 97 11.40 -22.18 6.91
C ARG A 97 12.29 -21.31 7.79
N PHE A 98 11.81 -20.12 8.14
CA PHE A 98 12.39 -19.24 9.15
C PHE A 98 11.94 -19.66 10.55
#